data_AF-A0A956KC75-F1
#
_entry.id   AF-A0A956KC75-F1
#
_cell.length_a   1.000
_cell.length_b   1.000
_cell.length_c   1.000
_cell.angle_alpha   90.00
_cell.angle_beta   90.00
_cell.angle_gamma   90.00
#
_symmetry.space_group_name_H-M   'P 1'
#
loop_
_entity.id
_entity.type
_entity.pdbx_description
1 polymer ?
#
loop_
_entity_poly.entity_id
_entity_poly.type
_entity_poly.pdbx_seq_one_letter_code
_entity_poly.pdbx_strand_id
1 'polypeptide(L)'
;MTTARDFARFLRRALRVQFLRLPPLDQLIRHSYEAGVGSLGLVTVLIIFAGMGLTVQGYGAFVRFGGQSQLGVFVGIGGVRELYPVMAGIMVGARVGANLAAELANMKISEQVEALEVMSVDPMRYLVAPRLWATALMVPLLCAYSIVIGLCASYFAAVHQLDLNAGNYLAQLSDNVTWIDLAAGVFKGLIFGQLVALIACFFGMRAQKSEGAEGVGVATNRAIVFAAVSCIVVNMLLSAVMYT
;
A
#
# COMPACT_ATOMS: atom_id res chain seq x y z
N MET A 1 -25.32 -9.82 -8.20
CA MET A 1 -24.53 -9.80 -9.45
C MET A 1 -24.31 -8.39 -10.04
N THR A 2 -24.86 -7.31 -9.47
CA THR A 2 -24.73 -5.92 -9.97
C THR A 2 -23.41 -5.23 -9.60
N THR A 3 -22.73 -5.64 -8.53
CA THR A 3 -21.53 -4.96 -7.99
C THR A 3 -20.27 -5.12 -8.84
N ALA A 4 -20.03 -6.25 -9.49
CA ALA A 4 -18.80 -6.49 -10.25
C ALA A 4 -18.76 -5.71 -11.58
N ARG A 5 -19.87 -5.72 -12.34
CA ARG A 5 -20.00 -4.93 -13.58
C ARG A 5 -19.89 -3.43 -13.31
N ASP A 6 -20.46 -3.02 -12.20
CA ASP A 6 -20.39 -1.66 -11.69
C ASP A 6 -18.98 -1.21 -11.34
N PHE A 7 -18.24 -2.05 -10.61
CA PHE A 7 -16.83 -1.82 -10.33
C PHE A 7 -16.02 -1.72 -11.62
N ALA A 8 -16.23 -2.63 -12.58
CA ALA A 8 -15.54 -2.59 -13.86
C ALA A 8 -15.87 -1.34 -14.71
N ARG A 9 -17.08 -0.78 -14.59
CA ARG A 9 -17.44 0.50 -15.23
C ARG A 9 -16.76 1.68 -14.52
N PHE A 10 -16.77 1.69 -13.19
CA PHE A 10 -16.11 2.72 -12.40
C PHE A 10 -14.60 2.72 -12.65
N LEU A 11 -13.96 1.55 -12.59
CA LEU A 11 -12.55 1.35 -12.88
C LEU A 11 -12.16 1.95 -14.23
N ARG A 12 -12.89 1.58 -15.30
CA ARG A 12 -12.62 2.09 -16.66
C ARG A 12 -12.76 3.62 -16.74
N ARG A 13 -13.76 4.19 -16.08
CA ARG A 13 -13.97 5.65 -16.08
C ARG A 13 -12.88 6.36 -15.27
N ALA A 14 -12.55 5.85 -14.09
CA ALA A 14 -11.55 6.39 -13.19
C ALA A 14 -10.15 6.40 -13.85
N LEU A 15 -9.73 5.27 -14.41
CA LEU A 15 -8.45 5.17 -15.14
C LEU A 15 -8.44 6.09 -16.36
N ARG A 16 -9.53 6.13 -17.14
CA ARG A 16 -9.62 7.01 -18.31
C ARG A 16 -9.46 8.48 -17.93
N VAL A 17 -10.09 8.93 -16.84
CA VAL A 17 -9.98 10.32 -16.37
C VAL A 17 -8.59 10.60 -15.79
N GLN A 18 -8.01 9.65 -15.05
CA GLN A 18 -6.65 9.76 -14.50
C GLN A 18 -5.61 10.08 -15.57
N PHE A 19 -5.67 9.43 -16.73
CA PHE A 19 -4.68 9.62 -17.80
C PHE A 19 -5.02 10.72 -18.82
N LEU A 20 -6.30 11.07 -19.01
CA LEU A 20 -6.67 12.04 -20.05
C LEU A 20 -6.56 13.51 -19.63
N ARG A 21 -6.62 13.81 -18.33
CA ARG A 21 -6.59 15.19 -17.83
C ARG A 21 -5.80 15.29 -16.54
N LEU A 22 -4.84 16.21 -16.50
CA LEU A 22 -4.06 16.48 -15.29
C LEU A 22 -4.98 17.00 -14.16
N PRO A 23 -4.83 16.46 -12.93
CA PRO A 23 -5.54 16.96 -11.76
C PRO A 23 -5.04 18.35 -11.37
N PRO A 24 -5.85 19.13 -10.64
CA PRO A 24 -5.39 20.38 -10.04
C PRO A 24 -4.24 20.12 -9.05
N LEU A 25 -3.16 20.91 -9.16
CA LEU A 25 -1.88 20.65 -8.49
C LEU A 25 -1.96 20.84 -6.97
N ASP A 26 -2.75 21.78 -6.50
CA ASP A 26 -3.00 22.05 -5.07
C ASP A 26 -3.56 20.80 -4.37
N GLN A 27 -4.56 20.16 -4.96
CA GLN A 27 -5.18 18.95 -4.42
C GLN A 27 -4.25 17.75 -4.50
N LEU A 28 -3.48 17.65 -5.60
CA LEU A 28 -2.50 16.58 -5.77
C LEU A 28 -1.42 16.66 -4.67
N ILE A 29 -0.89 17.85 -4.38
CA ILE A 29 0.11 18.06 -3.34
C ILE A 29 -0.47 17.72 -1.96
N ARG A 30 -1.68 18.20 -1.66
CA ARG A 30 -2.37 17.92 -0.39
C ARG A 30 -2.52 16.42 -0.15
N HIS A 31 -3.09 15.70 -1.11
CA HIS A 31 -3.30 14.26 -0.99
C HIS A 31 -2.00 13.46 -1.01
N SER A 32 -0.96 13.95 -1.69
CA SER A 32 0.37 13.31 -1.66
C SER A 32 1.03 13.45 -0.29
N TYR A 33 0.91 14.61 0.36
CA TYR A 33 1.39 14.82 1.72
C TYR A 33 0.68 13.89 2.72
N GLU A 34 -0.64 13.83 2.66
CA GLU A 34 -1.44 12.97 3.54
C GLU A 34 -1.14 11.47 3.33
N ALA A 35 -1.04 11.04 2.07
CA ALA A 35 -0.80 9.65 1.71
C ALA A 35 0.62 9.21 2.06
N GLY A 36 1.62 10.04 1.74
CA GLY A 36 3.03 9.76 2.00
C GLY A 36 3.46 10.11 3.41
N VAL A 37 3.72 11.40 3.65
CA VAL A 37 4.30 11.91 4.90
C VAL A 37 3.44 11.54 6.10
N GLY A 38 2.12 11.68 5.98
CA GLY A 38 1.20 11.29 7.04
C GLY A 38 1.29 9.81 7.43
N SER A 39 1.71 8.93 6.52
CA SER A 39 1.79 7.49 6.76
C SER A 39 3.15 7.03 7.25
N LEU A 40 4.19 7.87 7.18
CA LEU A 40 5.57 7.48 7.53
C LEU A 40 5.69 6.95 8.96
N GLY A 41 5.09 7.63 9.95
CA GLY A 41 5.18 7.21 11.35
C GLY A 41 4.64 5.79 11.57
N LEU A 42 3.45 5.52 11.03
CA LEU A 42 2.80 4.22 11.16
C LEU A 42 3.54 3.11 10.41
N VAL A 43 4.00 3.39 9.18
CA VAL A 43 4.81 2.44 8.40
C VAL A 43 6.12 2.12 9.11
N THR A 44 6.80 3.11 9.68
CA THR A 44 8.08 2.93 10.38
C THR A 44 7.95 1.95 11.54
N VAL A 45 7.01 2.21 12.46
CA VAL A 45 6.83 1.37 13.65
C VAL A 45 6.53 -0.07 13.26
N LEU A 46 5.60 -0.28 12.34
CA LEU A 46 5.19 -1.64 11.94
C LEU A 46 6.30 -2.41 11.24
N ILE A 47 7.05 -1.74 10.36
CA ILE A 47 8.13 -2.38 9.61
C ILE A 47 9.32 -2.72 10.50
N ILE A 48 9.63 -1.89 11.51
CA ILE A 48 10.67 -2.22 12.51
C ILE A 48 10.32 -3.54 13.19
N PHE A 49 9.10 -3.65 13.76
CA PHE A 49 8.69 -4.86 14.46
C PHE A 49 8.54 -6.07 13.52
N ALA A 50 8.07 -5.87 12.29
CA ALA A 50 7.98 -6.92 11.30
C ALA A 50 9.37 -7.44 10.89
N GLY A 51 10.34 -6.56 10.67
CA GLY A 51 11.72 -6.92 10.31
C GLY A 51 12.47 -7.64 11.44
N MET A 52 12.37 -7.11 12.67
CA MET A 52 12.93 -7.78 13.85
C MET A 52 12.27 -9.16 14.06
N GLY A 53 10.94 -9.21 14.00
CA GLY A 53 10.18 -10.46 14.15
C GLY A 53 10.55 -11.50 13.09
N LEU A 54 10.64 -11.12 11.81
CA LEU A 54 11.06 -12.01 10.74
C LEU A 54 12.45 -12.61 11.00
N THR A 55 13.37 -11.79 11.52
CA THR A 55 14.76 -12.20 11.78
C THR A 55 14.84 -13.16 12.95
N VAL A 56 14.19 -12.84 14.07
CA VAL A 56 14.18 -13.69 15.27
C VAL A 56 13.54 -15.05 14.97
N GLN A 57 12.42 -15.05 14.25
CA GLN A 57 11.74 -16.30 13.89
C GLN A 57 12.51 -17.10 12.85
N GLY A 58 13.13 -16.42 11.88
CA GLY A 58 14.03 -17.07 10.91
C GLY A 58 15.21 -17.74 11.61
N TYR A 59 15.86 -17.05 12.54
CA TYR A 59 16.98 -17.61 13.29
C TYR A 59 16.60 -18.88 14.06
N GLY A 60 15.46 -18.85 14.76
CA GLY A 60 14.92 -20.01 15.47
C GLY A 60 14.67 -21.22 14.57
N ALA A 61 14.34 -20.99 13.29
CA ALA A 61 14.17 -22.05 12.30
C ALA A 61 15.51 -22.62 11.81
N PHE A 62 16.49 -21.76 11.49
CA PHE A 62 17.76 -22.18 10.89
C PHE A 62 18.80 -22.71 11.88
N VAL A 63 18.78 -22.26 13.14
CA VAL A 63 19.76 -22.69 14.15
C VAL A 63 19.74 -24.20 14.38
N ARG A 64 18.57 -24.83 14.27
CA ARG A 64 18.39 -26.29 14.45
C ARG A 64 19.11 -27.12 13.39
N PHE A 65 19.40 -26.53 12.25
CA PHE A 65 20.05 -27.18 11.11
C PHE A 65 21.49 -26.68 10.90
N GLY A 66 22.04 -25.89 11.83
CA GLY A 66 23.34 -25.25 11.69
C GLY A 66 23.41 -24.20 10.57
N GLY A 67 22.26 -23.81 10.01
CA GLY A 67 22.15 -22.95 8.83
C GLY A 67 22.06 -21.45 9.16
N GLN A 68 22.62 -20.99 10.28
CA GLN A 68 22.52 -19.60 10.73
C GLN A 68 23.02 -18.60 9.68
N SER A 69 23.97 -19.03 8.84
CA SER A 69 24.43 -18.27 7.69
C SER A 69 23.25 -17.88 6.79
N GLN A 70 22.34 -18.79 6.45
CA GLN A 70 21.25 -18.53 5.50
C GLN A 70 20.18 -17.54 5.98
N LEU A 71 20.27 -17.04 7.22
CA LEU A 71 19.32 -16.06 7.74
C LEU A 71 19.31 -14.77 6.90
N GLY A 72 20.49 -14.31 6.45
CA GLY A 72 20.59 -13.12 5.60
C GLY A 72 19.86 -13.28 4.27
N VAL A 73 19.95 -14.47 3.66
CA VAL A 73 19.24 -14.82 2.42
C VAL A 73 17.73 -14.87 2.66
N PHE A 74 17.29 -15.51 3.74
CA PHE A 74 15.88 -15.60 4.08
C PHE A 74 15.23 -14.23 4.30
N VAL A 75 15.89 -13.35 5.06
CA VAL A 75 15.42 -11.98 5.29
C VAL A 75 15.50 -11.16 4.01
N GLY A 76 16.60 -11.26 3.25
CA GLY A 76 16.79 -10.54 2.00
C GLY A 76 15.71 -10.87 0.98
N ILE A 77 15.50 -12.16 0.70
CA ILE A 77 14.51 -12.59 -0.30
C ILE A 77 13.08 -12.43 0.26
N GLY A 78 12.78 -13.00 1.41
CA GLY A 78 11.42 -13.01 1.97
C GLY A 78 10.95 -11.64 2.46
N GLY A 79 11.86 -10.84 3.03
CA GLY A 79 11.57 -9.49 3.49
C GLY A 79 11.37 -8.53 2.32
N VAL A 80 12.38 -8.40 1.45
CA VAL A 80 12.39 -7.40 0.37
C VAL A 80 11.35 -7.70 -0.71
N ARG A 81 11.19 -8.97 -1.12
CA ARG A 81 10.27 -9.31 -2.22
C ARG A 81 8.81 -9.33 -1.81
N GLU A 82 8.53 -9.63 -0.55
CA GLU A 82 7.17 -9.92 -0.08
C GLU A 82 6.77 -9.05 1.11
N LEU A 83 7.39 -9.25 2.26
CA LEU A 83 6.84 -8.76 3.52
C LEU A 83 6.81 -7.23 3.60
N TYR A 84 7.93 -6.54 3.31
CA TYR A 84 7.99 -5.09 3.51
C TYR A 84 7.11 -4.29 2.54
N PRO A 85 7.05 -4.63 1.22
CA PRO A 85 6.13 -3.97 0.30
C PRO A 85 4.66 -4.22 0.62
N VAL A 86 4.28 -5.45 0.98
CA VAL A 86 2.90 -5.81 1.31
C VAL A 86 2.43 -5.12 2.58
N MET A 87 3.27 -5.12 3.62
CA MET A 87 2.97 -4.40 4.87
C MET A 87 2.75 -2.91 4.61
N ALA A 88 3.60 -2.27 3.82
CA ALA A 88 3.41 -0.87 3.45
C ALA A 88 2.08 -0.65 2.69
N GLY A 89 1.77 -1.49 1.70
CA GLY A 89 0.54 -1.40 0.91
C GLY A 89 -0.74 -1.57 1.75
N ILE A 90 -0.79 -2.59 2.61
CA ILE A 90 -1.95 -2.84 3.50
C ILE A 90 -2.15 -1.68 4.47
N MET A 91 -1.07 -1.13 5.02
CA MET A 91 -1.15 -0.04 6.00
C MET A 91 -1.59 1.28 5.37
N VAL A 92 -1.14 1.56 4.16
CA VAL A 92 -1.68 2.68 3.38
C VAL A 92 -3.15 2.43 3.05
N GLY A 93 -3.53 1.20 2.70
CA GLY A 93 -4.94 0.80 2.53
C GLY A 93 -5.79 1.07 3.77
N ALA A 94 -5.28 0.72 4.94
CA ALA A 94 -5.98 0.90 6.21
C ALA A 94 -6.13 2.39 6.59
N ARG A 95 -5.06 3.19 6.51
CA ARG A 95 -5.08 4.60 6.94
C ARG A 95 -5.59 5.53 5.83
N VAL A 96 -4.91 5.52 4.68
CA VAL A 96 -5.20 6.44 3.57
C VAL A 96 -6.48 6.00 2.87
N GLY A 97 -6.67 4.70 2.62
CA GLY A 97 -7.90 4.19 2.03
C GLY A 97 -9.14 4.53 2.87
N ALA A 98 -9.04 4.44 4.21
CA ALA A 98 -10.10 4.85 5.11
C ALA A 98 -10.44 6.34 4.98
N ASN A 99 -9.42 7.21 5.06
CA ASN A 99 -9.60 8.65 4.96
C ASN A 99 -10.22 9.06 3.61
N LEU A 100 -9.74 8.49 2.50
CA LEU A 100 -10.28 8.77 1.17
C LEU A 100 -11.74 8.32 1.04
N ALA A 101 -12.08 7.13 1.55
CA ALA A 101 -13.45 6.62 1.51
C ALA A 101 -14.38 7.49 2.38
N ALA A 102 -13.95 7.86 3.59
CA ALA A 102 -14.71 8.68 4.51
C ALA A 102 -14.96 10.10 3.95
N GLU A 103 -13.94 10.74 3.38
CA GLU A 103 -14.06 12.09 2.81
C GLU A 103 -15.05 12.10 1.62
N LEU A 104 -14.93 11.13 0.71
CA LEU A 104 -15.84 11.01 -0.43
C LEU A 104 -17.26 10.62 -0.03
N ALA A 105 -17.41 9.73 0.97
CA ALA A 105 -18.72 9.38 1.51
C ALA A 105 -19.40 10.58 2.15
N ASN A 106 -18.69 11.36 2.96
CA ASN A 106 -19.20 12.61 3.53
C ASN A 106 -19.65 13.58 2.44
N MET A 107 -18.81 13.82 1.42
CA MET A 107 -19.16 14.69 0.29
C MET A 107 -20.40 14.19 -0.46
N LYS A 108 -20.55 12.87 -0.62
CA LYS A 108 -21.69 12.28 -1.31
C LYS A 108 -22.99 12.40 -0.51
N ILE A 109 -22.92 12.18 0.80
CA ILE A 109 -24.09 12.24 1.69
C ILE A 109 -24.55 13.68 1.89
N SER A 110 -23.63 14.63 1.97
CA SER A 110 -23.92 16.07 2.03
C SER A 110 -24.23 16.70 0.66
N GLU A 111 -24.48 15.90 -0.37
CA GLU A 111 -24.84 16.34 -1.73
C GLU A 111 -23.81 17.22 -2.44
N GLN A 112 -22.57 17.30 -1.94
CA GLN A 112 -21.52 18.12 -2.54
C GLN A 112 -21.08 17.56 -3.90
N VAL A 113 -21.17 16.23 -4.10
CA VAL A 113 -20.86 15.59 -5.38
C VAL A 113 -21.89 16.00 -6.45
N GLU A 114 -23.18 15.99 -6.12
CA GLU A 114 -24.26 16.43 -6.99
C GLU A 114 -24.16 17.94 -7.28
N ALA A 115 -23.78 18.75 -6.30
CA ALA A 115 -23.55 20.17 -6.50
C ALA A 115 -22.49 20.43 -7.57
N LEU A 116 -21.39 19.66 -7.58
CA LEU A 116 -20.38 19.75 -8.64
C LEU A 116 -20.95 19.42 -10.02
N GLU A 117 -21.81 18.41 -10.12
CA GLU A 117 -22.46 18.03 -11.38
C GLU A 117 -23.39 19.15 -11.89
N VAL A 118 -24.13 19.81 -10.99
CA VAL A 118 -24.97 21.00 -11.33
C VAL A 118 -24.10 22.16 -11.82
N MET A 119 -22.91 22.33 -11.24
CA MET A 119 -21.92 23.33 -11.67
C MET A 119 -21.17 22.92 -12.96
N SER A 120 -21.59 21.85 -13.65
CA SER A 120 -20.94 21.32 -14.85
C SER A 120 -19.47 20.90 -14.65
N VAL A 121 -19.09 20.56 -13.41
CA VAL A 121 -17.77 20.04 -13.06
C VAL A 121 -17.85 18.52 -12.95
N ASP A 122 -17.02 17.78 -13.71
CA ASP A 122 -16.96 16.32 -13.61
C ASP A 122 -16.35 15.88 -12.26
N PRO A 123 -17.13 15.26 -11.35
CA PRO A 123 -16.65 14.88 -10.03
C PRO A 123 -15.56 13.82 -10.09
N MET A 124 -15.53 13.00 -11.15
CA MET A 124 -14.46 12.00 -11.32
C MET A 124 -13.10 12.68 -11.53
N ARG A 125 -13.07 13.80 -12.25
CA ARG A 125 -11.86 14.57 -12.51
C ARG A 125 -11.44 15.36 -11.29
N TYR A 126 -12.39 16.02 -10.63
CA TYR A 126 -12.07 16.93 -9.53
C TYR A 126 -11.79 16.18 -8.22
N LEU A 127 -12.52 15.11 -7.93
CA LEU A 127 -12.37 14.38 -6.67
C LEU A 127 -11.48 13.15 -6.81
N VAL A 128 -11.75 12.29 -7.80
CA VAL A 128 -11.13 10.95 -7.83
C VAL A 128 -9.71 10.97 -8.41
N ALA A 129 -9.48 11.70 -9.50
CA ALA A 129 -8.18 11.69 -10.19
C ALA A 129 -6.98 12.18 -9.34
N PRO A 130 -7.06 13.27 -8.54
CA PRO A 130 -5.95 13.70 -7.69
C PRO A 130 -5.59 12.64 -6.63
N ARG A 131 -6.61 11.98 -6.07
CA ARG A 131 -6.45 10.93 -5.05
C ARG A 131 -5.79 9.67 -5.63
N LEU A 132 -6.17 9.28 -6.85
CA LEU A 132 -5.53 8.18 -7.57
C LEU A 132 -4.06 8.45 -7.85
N TRP A 133 -3.73 9.63 -8.40
CA TRP A 133 -2.34 9.98 -8.67
C TRP A 133 -1.51 10.08 -7.40
N ALA A 134 -2.00 10.77 -6.37
CA ALA A 134 -1.30 10.92 -5.11
C ALA A 134 -0.94 9.56 -4.48
N THR A 135 -1.91 8.66 -4.36
CA THR A 135 -1.67 7.33 -3.77
C THR A 135 -0.80 6.43 -4.65
N ALA A 136 -1.03 6.40 -5.96
CA ALA A 136 -0.23 5.60 -6.88
C ALA A 136 1.24 6.01 -6.91
N LEU A 137 1.55 7.29 -6.68
CA LEU A 137 2.91 7.81 -6.63
C LEU A 137 3.55 7.70 -5.24
N MET A 138 2.78 7.89 -4.16
CA MET A 138 3.35 7.87 -2.81
C MET A 138 3.55 6.46 -2.24
N VAL A 139 2.71 5.48 -2.61
CA VAL A 139 2.89 4.10 -2.13
C VAL A 139 4.20 3.43 -2.59
N PRO A 140 4.66 3.52 -3.86
CA PRO A 140 5.96 2.96 -4.23
C PRO A 140 7.13 3.59 -3.45
N LEU A 141 7.06 4.90 -3.17
CA LEU A 141 8.04 5.57 -2.31
C LEU A 141 8.01 5.04 -0.87
N LEU A 142 6.81 4.79 -0.32
CA LEU A 142 6.64 4.16 0.98
C LEU A 142 7.11 2.70 1.00
N CYS A 143 6.99 1.95 -0.10
CA CYS A 143 7.54 0.61 -0.24
C CYS A 143 9.07 0.63 -0.28
N ALA A 144 9.67 1.58 -1.01
CA ALA A 144 11.13 1.76 -0.99
C ALA A 144 11.63 2.08 0.43
N TYR A 145 10.93 3.00 1.11
CA TYR A 145 11.19 3.34 2.50
C TYR A 145 11.04 2.13 3.44
N SER A 146 9.98 1.32 3.29
CA SER A 146 9.76 0.14 4.13
C SER A 146 10.82 -0.92 3.94
N ILE A 147 11.34 -1.11 2.72
CA ILE A 147 12.46 -2.02 2.46
C ILE A 147 13.70 -1.58 3.25
N VAL A 148 14.06 -0.29 3.18
CA VAL A 148 15.23 0.24 3.89
C VAL A 148 15.09 0.08 5.41
N ILE A 149 13.96 0.52 5.98
CA ILE A 149 13.73 0.42 7.43
C ILE A 149 13.66 -1.05 7.87
N GLY A 150 13.04 -1.91 7.07
CA GLY A 150 12.93 -3.34 7.34
C GLY A 150 14.28 -4.03 7.41
N LEU A 151 15.15 -3.73 6.44
CA LEU A 151 16.53 -4.25 6.41
C LEU A 151 17.36 -3.73 7.60
N CYS A 152 17.26 -2.45 7.95
CA CYS A 152 17.92 -1.89 9.12
C CYS A 152 17.46 -2.57 10.42
N ALA A 153 16.16 -2.78 10.57
CA ALA A 153 15.59 -3.44 11.75
C ALA A 153 16.00 -4.92 11.83
N SER A 154 16.03 -5.62 10.69
CA SER A 154 16.51 -7.00 10.62
C SER A 154 18.01 -7.13 10.90
N TYR A 155 18.83 -6.20 10.38
CA TYR A 155 20.26 -6.14 10.70
C TYR A 155 20.47 -5.95 12.21
N PHE A 156 19.74 -5.02 12.82
CA PHE A 156 19.82 -4.77 14.26
C PHE A 156 19.51 -6.04 15.07
N ALA A 157 18.43 -6.74 14.74
CA ALA A 157 18.08 -8.00 15.39
C ALA A 157 19.13 -9.10 15.15
N ALA A 158 19.61 -9.26 13.92
CA ALA A 158 20.60 -10.29 13.58
C ALA A 158 21.92 -10.10 14.34
N VAL A 159 22.45 -8.88 14.35
CA VAL A 159 23.79 -8.61 14.87
C VAL A 159 23.78 -8.33 16.37
N HIS A 160 22.87 -7.49 16.85
CA HIS A 160 22.90 -7.04 18.25
C HIS A 160 22.06 -7.90 19.19
N GLN A 161 21.01 -8.55 18.69
CA GLN A 161 20.13 -9.37 19.54
C GLN A 161 20.50 -10.86 19.48
N LEU A 162 21.03 -11.33 18.35
CA LEU A 162 21.35 -12.74 18.11
C LEU A 162 22.86 -13.02 17.98
N ASP A 163 23.70 -11.99 18.18
CA ASP A 163 25.16 -12.07 18.15
C ASP A 163 25.73 -12.72 16.86
N LEU A 164 25.08 -12.50 15.71
CA LEU A 164 25.59 -12.97 14.43
C LEU A 164 26.73 -12.07 13.92
N ASN A 165 27.65 -12.67 13.17
CA ASN A 165 28.72 -11.93 12.52
C ASN A 165 28.16 -10.96 11.47
N ALA A 166 28.36 -9.66 11.71
CA ALA A 166 27.85 -8.59 10.83
C ALA A 166 28.37 -8.69 9.38
N GLY A 167 29.65 -9.03 9.19
CA GLY A 167 30.24 -9.16 7.87
C GLY A 167 29.61 -10.28 7.06
N ASN A 168 29.42 -11.45 7.67
CA ASN A 168 28.77 -12.59 7.03
C ASN A 168 27.29 -12.31 6.71
N TYR A 169 26.56 -11.68 7.63
CA TYR A 169 25.16 -11.32 7.41
C TYR A 169 25.00 -10.34 6.23
N LEU A 170 25.81 -9.28 6.19
CA LEU A 170 25.77 -8.29 5.12
C LEU A 170 26.21 -8.87 3.77
N ALA A 171 27.27 -9.70 3.74
CA ALA A 171 27.72 -10.36 2.53
C ALA A 171 26.61 -11.22 1.92
N GLN A 172 25.91 -12.01 2.74
CA GLN A 172 24.82 -12.83 2.23
C GLN A 172 23.63 -12.01 1.76
N LEU A 173 23.37 -10.87 2.40
CA LEU A 173 22.32 -9.97 1.94
C LEU A 173 22.69 -9.34 0.59
N SER A 174 23.94 -8.85 0.42
CA SER A 174 24.39 -8.24 -0.83
C SER A 174 24.51 -9.24 -1.99
N ASP A 175 24.90 -10.48 -1.70
CA ASP A 175 25.11 -11.50 -2.72
C ASP A 175 23.80 -12.10 -3.25
N ASN A 176 22.73 -12.03 -2.47
CA ASN A 176 21.44 -12.66 -2.80
C ASN A 176 20.32 -11.67 -3.12
N VAL A 177 20.42 -10.43 -2.63
CA VAL A 177 19.43 -9.39 -2.94
C VAL A 177 19.91 -8.59 -4.15
N THR A 178 19.22 -8.76 -5.27
CA THR A 178 19.55 -8.08 -6.52
C THR A 178 18.80 -6.75 -6.66
N TRP A 179 19.30 -5.85 -7.52
CA TRP A 179 18.57 -4.63 -7.88
C TRP A 179 17.18 -4.89 -8.46
N ILE A 180 17.00 -6.04 -9.12
CA ILE A 180 15.71 -6.46 -9.68
C ILE A 180 14.70 -6.71 -8.56
N ASP A 181 15.15 -7.27 -7.43
CA ASP A 181 14.29 -7.55 -6.27
C ASP A 181 13.78 -6.27 -5.61
N LEU A 182 14.66 -5.27 -5.47
CA LEU A 182 14.28 -3.96 -4.98
C LEU A 182 13.31 -3.27 -5.93
N ALA A 183 13.63 -3.25 -7.23
CA ALA A 183 12.79 -2.61 -8.24
C ALA A 183 11.41 -3.28 -8.32
N ALA A 184 11.34 -4.61 -8.24
CA ALA A 184 10.10 -5.37 -8.23
C ALA A 184 9.25 -5.05 -6.98
N GLY A 185 9.87 -4.99 -5.79
CA GLY A 185 9.20 -4.59 -4.55
C GLY A 185 8.60 -3.18 -4.62
N VAL A 186 9.34 -2.23 -5.19
CA VAL A 186 8.85 -0.85 -5.41
C VAL A 186 7.74 -0.81 -6.45
N PHE A 187 7.88 -1.55 -7.55
CA PHE A 187 6.87 -1.62 -8.61
C PHE A 187 5.53 -2.19 -8.11
N LYS A 188 5.56 -3.23 -7.26
CA LYS A 188 4.36 -3.73 -6.57
C LYS A 188 3.65 -2.60 -5.80
N GLY A 189 4.40 -1.70 -5.18
CA GLY A 189 3.87 -0.53 -4.49
C GLY A 189 3.01 0.38 -5.37
N LEU A 190 3.38 0.58 -6.64
CA LEU A 190 2.57 1.35 -7.59
C LEU A 190 1.20 0.71 -7.82
N ILE A 191 1.17 -0.62 -7.96
CA ILE A 191 -0.07 -1.39 -8.14
C ILE A 191 -0.92 -1.34 -6.86
N PHE A 192 -0.30 -1.49 -5.68
CA PHE A 192 -1.00 -1.39 -4.41
C PHE A 192 -1.61 0.00 -4.20
N GLY A 193 -0.87 1.08 -4.47
CA GLY A 193 -1.39 2.45 -4.35
C GLY A 193 -2.59 2.69 -5.25
N GLN A 194 -2.50 2.23 -6.51
CA GLN A 194 -3.59 2.33 -7.46
C GLN A 194 -4.83 1.55 -6.99
N LEU A 195 -4.66 0.31 -6.50
CA LEU A 195 -5.75 -0.51 -5.97
C LEU A 195 -6.43 0.14 -4.76
N VAL A 196 -5.63 0.61 -3.80
CA VAL A 196 -6.12 1.26 -2.57
C VAL A 196 -7.02 2.44 -2.92
N ALA A 197 -6.56 3.38 -3.76
CA ALA A 197 -7.36 4.54 -4.09
C ALA A 197 -8.58 4.22 -4.96
N LEU A 198 -8.47 3.28 -5.90
CA LEU A 198 -9.63 2.84 -6.70
C LEU A 198 -10.73 2.27 -5.81
N ILE A 199 -10.36 1.39 -4.89
CA ILE A 199 -11.30 0.73 -3.97
C ILE A 199 -11.91 1.76 -3.01
N ALA A 200 -11.09 2.63 -2.42
CA ALA A 200 -11.55 3.68 -1.52
C ALA A 200 -12.51 4.66 -2.22
N CYS A 201 -12.15 5.13 -3.42
CA CYS A 201 -13.00 6.04 -4.18
C CYS A 201 -14.30 5.37 -4.65
N PHE A 202 -14.24 4.08 -4.99
CA PHE A 202 -15.43 3.33 -5.38
C PHE A 202 -16.45 3.22 -4.25
N PHE A 203 -16.02 2.84 -3.05
CA PHE A 203 -16.93 2.73 -1.90
C PHE A 203 -17.39 4.11 -1.40
N GLY A 204 -16.50 5.11 -1.35
CA GLY A 204 -16.84 6.48 -0.95
C GLY A 204 -17.89 7.13 -1.86
N MET A 205 -17.72 7.04 -3.19
CA MET A 205 -18.67 7.61 -4.17
C MET A 205 -20.03 6.90 -4.22
N ARG A 206 -20.17 5.76 -3.54
CA ARG A 206 -21.38 4.92 -3.52
C ARG A 206 -22.10 4.91 -2.18
N ALA A 207 -21.62 5.68 -1.21
CA ALA A 207 -22.33 5.87 0.05
C ALA A 207 -23.75 6.39 -0.22
N GLN A 208 -24.74 5.83 0.46
CA GLN A 208 -26.14 6.19 0.24
C GLN A 208 -26.57 7.28 1.21
N LYS A 209 -27.32 8.27 0.73
CA LYS A 209 -27.84 9.37 1.55
C LYS A 209 -28.71 8.86 2.71
N SER A 210 -29.47 7.79 2.49
CA SER A 210 -30.33 7.15 3.50
C SER A 210 -29.57 6.59 4.70
N GLU A 211 -28.27 6.30 4.55
CA GLU A 211 -27.44 5.74 5.62
C GLU A 211 -26.85 6.84 6.53
N GLY A 212 -26.90 8.11 6.13
CA GLY A 212 -26.37 9.23 6.93
C GLY A 212 -24.94 9.00 7.42
N ALA A 213 -24.63 9.36 8.67
CA ALA A 213 -23.29 9.18 9.23
C ALA A 213 -22.85 7.69 9.29
N GLU A 214 -23.78 6.75 9.40
CA GLU A 214 -23.49 5.31 9.41
C GLU A 214 -22.92 4.85 8.06
N GLY A 215 -23.42 5.41 6.96
CA GLY A 215 -22.95 5.10 5.60
C GLY A 215 -21.46 5.41 5.39
N VAL A 216 -20.94 6.42 6.09
CA VAL A 216 -19.51 6.78 6.08
C VAL A 216 -18.68 5.66 6.69
N GLY A 217 -19.11 5.13 7.84
CA GLY A 217 -18.46 4.01 8.51
C GLY A 217 -18.49 2.73 7.67
N VAL A 218 -19.65 2.42 7.06
CA VAL A 218 -19.82 1.27 6.17
C VAL A 218 -18.90 1.37 4.94
N ALA A 219 -18.85 2.53 4.28
CA ALA A 219 -17.98 2.75 3.13
C ALA A 219 -16.50 2.61 3.50
N THR A 220 -16.10 3.18 4.64
CA THR A 220 -14.73 3.12 5.18
C THR A 220 -14.31 1.68 5.48
N ASN A 221 -15.12 0.94 6.22
CA ASN A 221 -14.81 -0.45 6.58
C ASN A 221 -14.73 -1.35 5.35
N ARG A 222 -15.64 -1.19 4.39
CA ARG A 222 -15.58 -1.93 3.11
C ARG A 222 -14.31 -1.57 2.34
N ALA A 223 -13.95 -0.29 2.26
CA ALA A 223 -12.73 0.13 1.58
C ALA A 223 -11.48 -0.53 2.18
N ILE A 224 -11.33 -0.53 3.51
CA ILE A 224 -10.20 -1.15 4.21
C ILE A 224 -10.11 -2.65 3.89
N VAL A 225 -11.22 -3.39 4.08
CA VAL A 225 -11.25 -4.85 3.91
C VAL A 225 -10.95 -5.23 2.46
N PHE A 226 -11.64 -4.61 1.50
CA PHE A 226 -11.43 -4.93 0.09
C PHE A 226 -10.04 -4.50 -0.39
N ALA A 227 -9.49 -3.38 0.10
CA ALA A 227 -8.14 -2.97 -0.25
C ALA A 227 -7.10 -3.94 0.29
N ALA A 228 -7.20 -4.36 1.57
CA ALA A 228 -6.28 -5.32 2.17
C ALA A 228 -6.30 -6.67 1.45
N VAL A 229 -7.50 -7.24 1.21
CA VAL A 229 -7.67 -8.51 0.49
C VAL A 229 -7.12 -8.39 -0.93
N SER A 230 -7.42 -7.29 -1.63
CA SER A 230 -6.92 -7.08 -3.00
C SER A 230 -5.41 -6.95 -3.04
N CYS A 231 -4.79 -6.25 -2.09
CA CYS A 231 -3.32 -6.15 -2.02
C CYS A 231 -2.67 -7.53 -1.82
N ILE A 232 -3.21 -8.37 -0.94
CA ILE A 232 -2.67 -9.72 -0.69
C ILE A 232 -2.82 -10.61 -1.93
N VAL A 233 -4.01 -10.65 -2.53
CA VAL A 233 -4.27 -11.47 -3.72
C VAL A 233 -3.39 -11.02 -4.89
N VAL A 234 -3.33 -9.71 -5.15
CA VAL A 234 -2.50 -9.18 -6.23
C VAL A 234 -1.01 -9.36 -5.92
N ASN A 235 -0.58 -9.27 -4.66
CA ASN A 235 0.79 -9.59 -4.31
C ASN A 235 1.15 -11.02 -4.72
N MET A 236 0.35 -12.00 -4.33
CA MET A 236 0.59 -13.40 -4.69
C MET A 236 0.68 -13.61 -6.21
N LEU A 237 -0.22 -12.97 -6.97
CA LEU A 237 -0.21 -13.04 -8.44
C LEU A 237 1.04 -12.38 -9.03
N LEU A 238 1.44 -11.22 -8.53
CA LEU A 238 2.63 -10.52 -9.00
C LEU A 238 3.90 -11.31 -8.66
N SER A 239 4.00 -11.87 -7.45
CA SER A 239 5.11 -12.73 -7.07
C SER A 239 5.23 -13.94 -7.98
N ALA A 240 4.10 -14.59 -8.29
CA ALA A 240 4.07 -15.72 -9.20
C ALA A 240 4.51 -15.36 -10.63
N VAL A 241 4.25 -14.14 -11.10
CA VAL A 241 4.69 -13.71 -12.44
C VAL A 241 6.14 -13.22 -12.46
N MET A 242 6.62 -12.61 -11.37
CA MET A 242 7.94 -11.97 -11.33
C MET A 242 9.07 -12.92 -10.94
N TYR A 243 8.78 -13.94 -10.11
CA TYR A 243 9.80 -14.81 -9.52
C TYR A 243 9.65 -16.29 -9.87
N THR A 244 8.74 -16.63 -10.79
CA THR A 244 8.54 -17.98 -11.34
C THR A 244 8.83 -17.94 -12.84
#